data_AF-A0A7S4CGT8-F1
#
_entry.id   AF-A0A7S4CGT8-F1
#
_cell.length_a   1.000
_cell.length_b   1.000
_cell.length_c   1.000
_cell.angle_alpha   90.00
_cell.angle_beta   90.00
_cell.angle_gamma   90.00
#
_symmetry.space_group_name_H-M   'P 1'
#
loop_
_entity.id
_entity.type
_entity.pdbx_description
1 polymer ?
#
loop_
_entity_poly.entity_id
_entity_poly.type
_entity_poly.pdbx_seq_one_letter_code
_entity_poly.pdbx_strand_id
1 'polypeptide(L)'
;VGLSDVDLQSFKNGVKLFGFGRWTKLNHVGLLPGRGTADYVEISQRFLKQQSLSALAGLHLDMDKLRAHNEELIRELQESPDKARIMGLLVRNGVLVNVGGQLTTEEKLQRIKANQERFGLTPAEVTQLARDQDFLDQTFRAKQRGLKVREKDLKAQQRFIKSRREALWQDAELAQQQQRWAQLPKSELTTLLNQKREQLQVLKQQYFQWLDGHSRTLKQ
;
A
#
# COMPACT_ATOMS: atom_id res chain seq x y z
N VAL A 1 12.70 -3.73 8.15
CA VAL A 1 11.24 -3.99 8.00
C VAL A 1 10.65 -3.43 6.69
N GLY A 2 11.42 -2.71 5.85
CA GLY A 2 10.92 -2.21 4.55
C GLY A 2 9.90 -1.06 4.64
N LEU A 3 9.77 -0.45 5.82
CA LEU A 3 8.97 0.75 6.06
C LEU A 3 9.89 1.96 6.22
N SER A 4 9.39 3.15 5.87
CA SER A 4 10.04 4.39 6.30
C SER A 4 9.95 4.54 7.82
N ASP A 5 10.87 5.30 8.43
CA ASP A 5 10.87 5.50 9.88
C ASP A 5 9.56 6.11 10.39
N VAL A 6 8.95 7.00 9.59
CA VAL A 6 7.68 7.62 9.93
C VAL A 6 6.53 6.62 9.87
N ASP A 7 6.50 5.77 8.86
CA ASP A 7 5.45 4.74 8.74
C ASP A 7 5.57 3.70 9.85
N LEU A 8 6.81 3.31 10.19
CA LEU A 8 7.07 2.43 11.32
C LEU A 8 6.65 3.06 12.64
N GLN A 9 6.96 4.34 12.87
CA GLN A 9 6.54 5.04 14.08
C GLN A 9 5.01 5.16 14.15
N SER A 10 4.37 5.50 13.04
CA SER A 10 2.91 5.54 12.93
C SER A 10 2.32 4.18 13.27
N PHE A 11 2.89 3.09 12.72
CA PHE A 11 2.51 1.71 13.01
C PHE A 11 2.58 1.37 14.49
N LYS A 12 3.71 1.65 15.15
CA LYS A 12 3.89 1.44 16.58
C LYS A 12 2.85 2.22 17.39
N ASN A 13 2.62 3.49 17.07
CA ASN A 13 1.63 4.30 17.77
C ASN A 13 0.20 3.80 17.55
N GLY A 14 -0.12 3.34 16.34
CA GLY A 14 -1.40 2.72 16.03
C GLY A 14 -1.66 1.47 16.86
N VAL A 15 -0.65 0.62 17.05
CA VAL A 15 -0.74 -0.55 17.94
C VAL A 15 -0.97 -0.13 19.39
N LYS A 16 -0.31 0.92 19.87
CA LYS A 16 -0.54 1.48 21.22
C LYS A 16 -1.99 1.97 21.41
N LEU A 17 -2.60 2.62 20.41
CA LEU A 17 -3.96 3.17 20.51
C LEU A 17 -5.08 2.16 20.27
N PHE A 18 -4.89 1.28 19.30
CA PHE A 18 -5.97 0.45 18.78
C PHE A 18 -5.86 -1.02 19.19
N GLY A 19 -4.70 -1.42 19.69
CA GLY A 19 -4.39 -2.79 20.03
C GLY A 19 -3.80 -3.57 18.84
N PHE A 20 -2.91 -4.48 19.16
CA PHE A 20 -2.27 -5.38 18.22
C PHE A 20 -3.30 -6.37 17.65
N GLY A 21 -3.19 -6.73 16.37
CA GLY A 21 -4.18 -7.59 15.72
C GLY A 21 -5.38 -6.86 15.14
N ARG A 22 -5.58 -5.56 15.46
CA ARG A 22 -6.71 -4.76 14.95
C ARG A 22 -6.41 -4.13 13.59
N TRP A 23 -5.91 -4.94 12.66
CA TRP A 23 -5.41 -4.51 11.35
C TRP A 23 -6.46 -3.77 10.52
N THR A 24 -7.70 -4.26 10.51
CA THR A 24 -8.82 -3.58 9.84
C THR A 24 -9.04 -2.17 10.36
N LYS A 25 -8.90 -1.98 11.69
CA LYS A 25 -9.05 -0.66 12.33
C LYS A 25 -7.88 0.25 11.93
N LEU A 26 -6.64 -0.24 11.95
CA LEU A 26 -5.46 0.50 11.49
C LEU A 26 -5.58 0.92 10.01
N ASN A 27 -6.13 0.03 9.18
CA ASN A 27 -6.40 0.32 7.77
C ASN A 27 -7.51 1.35 7.58
N HIS A 28 -8.59 1.27 8.35
CA HIS A 28 -9.69 2.22 8.27
C HIS A 28 -9.24 3.64 8.64
N VAL A 29 -8.37 3.77 9.64
CA VAL A 29 -7.78 5.07 10.01
C VAL A 29 -6.61 5.48 9.09
N GLY A 30 -6.23 4.64 8.13
CA GLY A 30 -5.27 4.94 7.06
C GLY A 30 -3.81 4.98 7.48
N LEU A 31 -3.44 4.14 8.45
CA LEU A 31 -2.15 4.20 9.13
C LEU A 31 -0.99 3.60 8.31
N LEU A 32 -1.25 2.60 7.47
CA LEU A 32 -0.37 2.15 6.38
C LEU A 32 -1.19 1.98 5.09
N PRO A 33 -1.40 3.06 4.32
CA PRO A 33 -2.32 3.05 3.20
C PRO A 33 -1.83 2.14 2.06
N GLY A 34 -2.70 1.24 1.60
CA GLY A 34 -2.39 0.30 0.51
C GLY A 34 -1.79 -1.03 0.99
N ARG A 35 -1.54 -1.17 2.30
CA ARG A 35 -1.09 -2.42 2.91
C ARG A 35 -2.28 -3.27 3.35
N GLY A 36 -2.21 -4.58 3.07
CA GLY A 36 -3.19 -5.56 3.51
C GLY A 36 -2.86 -6.12 4.89
N THR A 37 -3.77 -6.91 5.47
CA THR A 37 -3.56 -7.59 6.75
C THR A 37 -2.28 -8.44 6.77
N ALA A 38 -1.96 -9.11 5.65
CA ALA A 38 -0.75 -9.93 5.52
C ALA A 38 0.53 -9.09 5.71
N ASP A 39 0.57 -7.88 5.15
CA ASP A 39 1.70 -6.96 5.34
C ASP A 39 1.90 -6.61 6.82
N TYR A 40 0.82 -6.29 7.56
CA TYR A 40 0.94 -5.96 9.00
C TYR A 40 1.50 -7.11 9.81
N VAL A 41 1.10 -8.34 9.50
CA VAL A 41 1.62 -9.56 10.14
C VAL A 41 3.11 -9.70 9.84
N GLU A 42 3.51 -9.60 8.58
CA GLU A 42 4.92 -9.73 8.17
C GLU A 42 5.80 -8.63 8.77
N ILE A 43 5.33 -7.39 8.74
CA ILE A 43 5.97 -6.24 9.37
C ILE A 43 6.16 -6.50 10.86
N SER A 44 5.11 -6.98 11.55
CA SER A 44 5.16 -7.27 12.98
C SER A 44 6.15 -8.38 13.30
N GLN A 45 6.13 -9.48 12.54
CA GLN A 45 7.05 -10.62 12.76
C GLN A 45 8.51 -10.20 12.59
N ARG A 46 8.80 -9.48 11.51
CA ARG A 46 10.15 -8.97 11.22
C ARG A 46 10.60 -7.94 12.24
N PHE A 47 9.73 -7.03 12.65
CA PHE A 47 10.07 -5.98 13.61
C PHE A 47 10.28 -6.55 15.01
N LEU A 48 9.35 -7.38 15.50
CA LEU A 48 9.42 -7.96 16.83
C LEU A 48 10.41 -9.13 16.94
N LYS A 49 10.94 -9.62 15.81
CA LYS A 49 11.79 -10.81 15.73
C LYS A 49 11.14 -12.05 16.35
N GLN A 50 9.85 -12.24 16.13
CA GLN A 50 9.14 -13.47 16.50
C GLN A 50 8.14 -13.87 15.43
N GLN A 51 8.01 -15.17 15.18
CA GLN A 51 7.08 -15.69 14.17
C GLN A 51 5.64 -15.74 14.70
N SER A 52 5.45 -16.23 15.92
CA SER A 52 4.12 -16.36 16.51
C SER A 52 3.68 -15.03 17.12
N LEU A 53 2.49 -14.57 16.74
CA LEU A 53 1.91 -13.30 17.20
C LEU A 53 0.58 -13.49 17.95
N SER A 54 0.09 -14.73 18.06
CA SER A 54 -1.24 -15.03 18.58
C SER A 54 -1.42 -14.62 20.05
N ALA A 55 -0.34 -14.63 20.82
CA ALA A 55 -0.31 -14.22 22.23
C ALA A 55 -0.23 -12.69 22.43
N LEU A 56 -0.24 -11.91 21.36
CA LEU A 56 -0.28 -10.44 21.41
C LEU A 56 -1.64 -9.88 20.99
N ALA A 57 -2.53 -10.73 20.47
CA ALA A 57 -3.79 -10.28 19.89
C ALA A 57 -4.64 -9.51 20.91
N GLY A 58 -5.05 -8.31 20.54
CA GLY A 58 -5.87 -7.41 21.35
C GLY A 58 -5.09 -6.53 22.33
N LEU A 59 -3.79 -6.77 22.55
CA LEU A 59 -3.01 -6.01 23.52
C LEU A 59 -2.62 -4.63 22.96
N HIS A 60 -2.80 -3.59 23.76
CA HIS A 60 -2.19 -2.28 23.51
C HIS A 60 -0.76 -2.36 23.98
N LEU A 61 0.23 -2.43 23.10
CA LEU A 61 1.58 -2.84 23.50
C LEU A 61 2.67 -1.88 23.04
N ASP A 62 3.71 -1.76 23.85
CA ASP A 62 4.94 -1.12 23.46
C ASP A 62 5.81 -2.08 22.64
N MET A 63 5.77 -1.91 21.32
CA MET A 63 6.48 -2.77 20.39
C MET A 63 8.00 -2.68 20.55
N ASP A 64 8.54 -1.53 20.94
CA ASP A 64 9.98 -1.34 21.11
C ASP A 64 10.47 -2.13 22.33
N LYS A 65 9.72 -2.10 23.45
CA LYS A 65 10.02 -2.92 24.64
C LYS A 65 9.99 -4.42 24.35
N LEU A 66 8.96 -4.89 23.65
CA LEU A 66 8.83 -6.30 23.28
C LEU A 66 9.95 -6.73 22.33
N ARG A 67 10.31 -5.89 21.36
CA ARG A 67 11.43 -6.17 20.46
C ARG A 67 12.74 -6.28 21.23
N ALA A 68 13.05 -5.35 22.12
CA ALA A 68 14.27 -5.37 22.91
C ALA A 68 14.35 -6.65 23.76
N HIS A 69 13.24 -7.05 24.39
CA HIS A 69 13.17 -8.32 25.11
C HIS A 69 13.44 -9.53 24.21
N ASN A 70 12.85 -9.58 23.02
CA ASN A 70 13.06 -10.67 22.08
C ASN A 70 14.51 -10.71 21.56
N GLU A 71 15.13 -9.56 21.34
CA GLU A 71 16.54 -9.46 20.94
C GLU A 71 17.47 -10.03 22.02
N GLU A 72 17.20 -9.74 23.29
CA GLU A 72 17.95 -10.29 24.41
C GLU A 72 17.75 -11.80 24.54
N LEU A 73 16.50 -12.26 24.46
CA LEU A 73 16.19 -13.69 24.51
C LEU A 73 16.85 -14.44 23.35
N ILE A 74 16.92 -13.86 22.15
CA ILE A 74 17.63 -14.46 21.02
C ILE A 74 19.11 -14.67 21.34
N ARG A 75 19.80 -13.67 21.91
CA ARG A 75 21.21 -13.79 22.29
C ARG A 75 21.41 -14.90 23.32
N GLU A 76 20.60 -14.89 24.36
CA GLU A 76 20.66 -15.88 25.43
C GLU A 76 20.44 -17.31 24.89
N LEU A 77 19.45 -17.51 24.01
CA LEU A 77 19.17 -18.82 23.42
C LEU A 77 20.24 -19.28 22.42
N GLN A 78 20.96 -18.35 21.79
CA GLN A 78 22.10 -18.67 20.93
C GLN A 78 23.32 -19.13 21.75
N GLU A 79 23.50 -18.56 22.93
CA GLU A 79 24.58 -18.94 23.87
C GLU A 79 24.24 -20.22 24.66
N SER A 80 22.96 -20.55 24.83
CA SER A 80 22.48 -21.70 25.62
C SER A 80 21.46 -22.57 24.87
N PRO A 81 21.91 -23.51 24.02
CA PRO A 81 21.02 -24.39 23.24
C PRO A 81 20.06 -25.23 24.10
N ASP A 82 20.48 -25.64 25.29
CA ASP A 82 19.64 -26.43 26.21
C ASP A 82 18.45 -25.61 26.71
N LYS A 83 18.64 -24.31 26.95
CA LYS A 83 17.56 -23.40 27.35
C LYS A 83 16.51 -23.28 26.24
N ALA A 84 16.94 -23.22 24.98
CA ALA A 84 16.05 -23.17 23.82
C ALA A 84 15.13 -24.41 23.76
N ARG A 85 15.71 -25.59 23.97
CA ARG A 85 14.98 -26.85 24.04
C ARG A 85 13.97 -26.88 25.19
N ILE A 86 14.36 -26.46 26.38
CA ILE A 86 13.48 -26.44 27.58
C ILE A 86 12.30 -25.48 27.36
N MET A 87 12.54 -24.32 26.76
CA MET A 87 11.51 -23.30 26.53
C MET A 87 10.61 -23.62 25.32
N GLY A 88 10.91 -24.66 24.54
CA GLY A 88 10.19 -24.96 23.30
C GLY A 88 10.33 -23.83 22.27
N LEU A 89 11.51 -23.19 22.22
CA LEU A 89 11.83 -22.09 21.31
C LEU A 89 13.05 -22.45 20.47
N LEU A 90 13.06 -22.02 19.21
CA LEU A 90 14.23 -22.03 18.37
C LEU A 90 14.49 -20.61 17.83
N VAL A 91 15.77 -20.29 17.63
CA VAL A 91 16.18 -19.11 16.89
C VAL A 91 16.46 -19.53 15.45
N ARG A 92 15.68 -19.02 14.49
CA ARG A 92 15.91 -19.24 13.06
C ARG A 92 16.05 -17.89 12.36
N ASN A 93 17.18 -17.65 11.71
CA ASN A 93 17.48 -16.39 11.03
C ASN A 93 17.27 -15.14 11.91
N GLY A 94 17.64 -15.22 13.19
CA GLY A 94 17.47 -14.12 14.15
C GLY A 94 16.02 -13.82 14.52
N VAL A 95 15.12 -14.80 14.40
CA VAL A 95 13.70 -14.73 14.76
C VAL A 95 13.36 -15.88 15.71
N LEU A 96 12.59 -15.58 16.76
CA LEU A 96 12.04 -16.58 17.68
C LEU A 96 10.92 -17.38 17.00
N VAL A 97 11.07 -18.69 17.00
CA VAL A 97 10.14 -19.67 16.43
C VAL A 97 9.70 -20.61 17.55
N ASN A 98 8.39 -20.74 17.76
CA ASN A 98 7.87 -21.74 18.69
C ASN A 98 8.07 -23.13 18.08
N VAL A 99 8.66 -24.04 18.82
CA VAL A 99 8.70 -25.47 18.49
C VAL A 99 7.78 -26.22 19.44
N GLY A 100 6.66 -26.67 18.92
CA GLY A 100 5.62 -27.36 19.69
C GLY A 100 4.29 -27.41 18.94
N GLY A 101 3.32 -28.07 19.56
CA GLY A 101 1.94 -28.11 19.07
C GLY A 101 1.25 -26.74 19.11
N GLN A 102 0.04 -26.67 18.58
CA GLN A 102 -0.78 -25.46 18.75
C GLN A 102 -1.06 -25.25 20.23
N LEU A 103 -0.92 -24.00 20.68
CA LEU A 103 -1.25 -23.62 22.06
C LEU A 103 -2.72 -23.92 22.35
N THR A 104 -2.98 -24.45 23.54
CA THR A 104 -4.35 -24.53 24.06
C THR A 104 -4.90 -23.12 24.30
N THR A 105 -6.22 -23.02 24.44
CA THR A 105 -6.88 -21.74 24.75
C THR A 105 -6.36 -21.16 26.06
N GLU A 106 -6.19 -21.99 27.08
CA GLU A 106 -5.70 -21.62 28.41
C GLU A 106 -4.25 -21.13 28.36
N GLU A 107 -3.37 -21.86 27.67
CA GLU A 107 -1.96 -21.46 27.50
C GLU A 107 -1.86 -20.13 26.75
N LYS A 108 -2.69 -19.94 25.72
CA LYS A 108 -2.74 -18.69 24.97
C LYS A 108 -3.17 -17.54 25.88
N LEU A 109 -4.21 -17.72 26.70
CA LEU A 109 -4.68 -16.70 27.64
C LEU A 109 -3.62 -16.36 28.70
N GLN A 110 -2.92 -17.37 29.23
CA GLN A 110 -1.81 -17.15 30.17
C GLN A 110 -0.69 -16.33 29.53
N ARG A 111 -0.30 -16.66 28.28
CA ARG A 111 0.71 -15.90 27.55
C ARG A 111 0.25 -14.48 27.23
N ILE A 112 -1.02 -14.28 26.88
CA ILE A 112 -1.60 -12.94 26.67
C ILE A 112 -1.50 -12.13 27.97
N LYS A 113 -1.86 -12.71 29.10
CA LYS A 113 -1.76 -12.05 30.41
C LYS A 113 -0.33 -11.67 30.75
N ALA A 114 0.61 -12.61 30.62
CA ALA A 114 2.03 -12.36 30.87
C ALA A 114 2.60 -11.27 29.94
N ASN A 115 2.20 -11.25 28.66
CA ASN A 115 2.60 -10.20 27.73
C ASN A 115 1.98 -8.84 28.06
N GLN A 116 0.72 -8.83 28.51
CA GLN A 116 0.05 -7.60 28.94
C GLN A 116 0.74 -7.00 30.17
N GLU A 117 1.15 -7.82 31.14
CA GLU A 117 1.86 -7.36 32.33
C GLU A 117 3.24 -6.78 32.01
N ARG A 118 3.96 -7.39 31.04
CA ARG A 118 5.34 -7.02 30.72
C ARG A 118 5.47 -5.90 29.69
N PHE A 119 4.59 -5.89 28.69
CA PHE A 119 4.70 -5.03 27.51
C PHE A 119 3.42 -4.25 27.19
N GLY A 120 2.32 -4.60 27.86
CA GLY A 120 1.05 -3.95 27.67
C GLY A 120 1.00 -2.57 28.32
N LEU A 121 0.24 -1.68 27.69
CA LEU A 121 -0.17 -0.40 28.23
C LEU A 121 -1.43 -0.60 29.05
N THR A 122 -1.52 0.15 30.15
CA THR A 122 -2.72 0.24 30.96
C THR A 122 -3.82 1.04 30.22
N PRO A 123 -5.10 0.82 30.56
CA PRO A 123 -6.19 1.61 29.98
C PRO A 123 -6.03 3.13 30.19
N ALA A 124 -5.44 3.54 31.32
CA ALA A 124 -5.15 4.94 31.63
C ALA A 124 -4.09 5.51 30.68
N GLU A 125 -3.00 4.80 30.42
CA GLU A 125 -1.98 5.21 29.45
C GLU A 125 -2.56 5.31 28.04
N VAL A 126 -3.37 4.33 27.62
CA VAL A 126 -4.03 4.37 26.30
C VAL A 126 -4.97 5.58 26.20
N THR A 127 -5.72 5.88 27.26
CA THR A 127 -6.61 7.05 27.32
C THR A 127 -5.83 8.35 27.25
N GLN A 128 -4.67 8.41 27.92
CA GLN A 128 -3.79 9.57 27.87
C GLN A 128 -3.23 9.78 26.46
N LEU A 129 -2.74 8.73 25.81
CA LEU A 129 -2.28 8.78 24.42
C LEU A 129 -3.40 9.22 23.46
N ALA A 130 -4.64 8.81 23.70
CA ALA A 130 -5.79 9.20 22.89
C ALA A 130 -6.20 10.68 23.09
N ARG A 131 -5.69 11.36 24.12
CA ARG A 131 -5.91 12.80 24.39
C ARG A 131 -4.74 13.66 23.94
N ASP A 132 -3.57 13.07 23.78
CA ASP A 132 -2.35 13.74 23.33
C ASP A 132 -2.42 14.05 21.82
N GLN A 133 -2.61 15.33 21.48
CA GLN A 133 -2.72 15.76 20.09
C GLN A 133 -1.43 15.56 19.30
N ASP A 134 -0.27 15.80 19.90
CA ASP A 134 1.02 15.62 19.22
C ASP A 134 1.23 14.14 18.88
N PHE A 135 0.84 13.25 19.80
CA PHE A 135 0.88 11.82 19.58
C PHE A 135 -0.10 11.38 18.47
N LEU A 136 -1.33 11.88 18.47
CA LEU A 136 -2.30 11.60 17.40
C LEU A 136 -1.81 12.10 16.05
N ASP A 137 -1.27 13.32 15.99
CA ASP A 137 -0.69 13.88 14.78
C ASP A 137 0.45 13.01 14.27
N GLN A 138 1.37 12.61 15.13
CA GLN A 138 2.44 11.67 14.76
C GLN A 138 1.90 10.35 14.22
N THR A 139 0.83 9.83 14.83
CA THR A 139 0.18 8.58 14.43
C THR A 139 -0.48 8.68 13.04
N PHE A 140 -1.11 9.81 12.73
CA PHE A 140 -1.89 10.00 11.50
C PHE A 140 -1.15 10.80 10.41
N ARG A 141 0.09 11.23 10.63
CA ARG A 141 0.95 11.86 9.61
C ARG A 141 1.11 10.98 8.35
N ALA A 142 1.16 9.65 8.51
CA ALA A 142 1.20 8.71 7.39
C ALA A 142 -0.09 8.74 6.54
N LYS A 143 -1.26 8.92 7.18
CA LYS A 143 -2.57 9.02 6.52
C LYS A 143 -2.61 10.17 5.53
N GLN A 144 -2.13 11.35 5.92
CA GLN A 144 -2.14 12.54 5.06
C GLN A 144 -1.27 12.36 3.81
N ARG A 145 -0.12 11.68 3.93
CA ARG A 145 0.73 11.34 2.78
C ARG A 145 0.07 10.32 1.87
N GLY A 146 -0.50 9.25 2.44
CA GLY A 146 -1.18 8.22 1.66
C GLY A 146 -2.41 8.71 0.92
N LEU A 147 -3.17 9.62 1.52
CA LEU A 147 -4.31 10.26 0.85
C LEU A 147 -3.85 11.05 -0.39
N LYS A 148 -2.75 11.80 -0.29
CA LYS A 148 -2.18 12.53 -1.44
C LYS A 148 -1.69 11.59 -2.54
N VAL A 149 -1.11 10.45 -2.18
CA VAL A 149 -0.68 9.43 -3.17
C VAL A 149 -1.89 8.81 -3.86
N ARG A 150 -2.90 8.36 -3.11
CA ARG A 150 -4.13 7.80 -3.68
C ARG A 150 -4.87 8.79 -4.56
N GLU A 151 -4.89 10.07 -4.19
CA GLU A 151 -5.50 11.11 -5.00
C GLU A 151 -4.80 11.24 -6.36
N LYS A 152 -3.47 11.15 -6.40
CA LYS A 152 -2.70 11.13 -7.66
C LYS A 152 -3.02 9.89 -8.48
N ASP A 153 -3.09 8.72 -7.87
CA ASP A 153 -3.40 7.47 -8.55
C ASP A 153 -4.82 7.48 -9.14
N LEU A 154 -5.81 7.96 -8.37
CA LEU A 154 -7.18 8.17 -8.82
C LEU A 154 -7.26 9.12 -10.03
N LYS A 155 -6.53 10.23 -9.97
CA LYS A 155 -6.43 11.18 -11.10
C LYS A 155 -5.80 10.52 -12.33
N ALA A 156 -4.77 9.69 -12.14
CA ALA A 156 -4.15 8.95 -13.24
C ALA A 156 -5.13 7.93 -13.87
N GLN A 157 -5.86 7.17 -13.04
CA GLN A 157 -6.90 6.24 -13.50
C GLN A 157 -8.02 6.95 -14.26
N GLN A 158 -8.50 8.10 -13.75
CA GLN A 158 -9.53 8.90 -14.43
C GLN A 158 -9.07 9.37 -15.81
N ARG A 159 -7.81 9.84 -15.93
CA ARG A 159 -7.23 10.22 -17.23
C ARG A 159 -7.18 9.02 -18.18
N PHE A 160 -6.73 7.87 -17.70
CA PHE A 160 -6.69 6.64 -18.50
C PHE A 160 -8.09 6.23 -19.00
N ILE A 161 -9.09 6.21 -18.12
CA ILE A 161 -10.48 5.89 -18.47
C ILE A 161 -11.02 6.88 -19.50
N LYS A 162 -10.76 8.18 -19.33
CA LYS A 162 -11.18 9.21 -20.28
C LYS A 162 -10.57 8.98 -21.66
N SER A 163 -9.25 8.82 -21.75
CA SER A 163 -8.56 8.56 -23.02
C SER A 163 -9.03 7.26 -23.67
N ARG A 164 -9.28 6.21 -22.87
CA ARG A 164 -9.81 4.95 -23.39
C ARG A 164 -11.22 5.09 -23.94
N ARG A 165 -12.09 5.88 -23.29
CA ARG A 165 -13.45 6.16 -23.77
C ARG A 165 -13.44 6.94 -25.08
N GLU A 166 -12.55 7.93 -25.21
CA GLU A 166 -12.37 8.69 -26.45
C GLU A 166 -11.91 7.79 -27.61
N ALA A 167 -10.91 6.92 -27.37
CA ALA A 167 -10.46 5.96 -28.38
C ALA A 167 -11.57 4.99 -28.82
N LEU A 168 -12.32 4.42 -27.87
CA LEU A 168 -13.44 3.54 -28.19
C LEU A 168 -14.55 4.25 -28.98
N TRP A 169 -14.78 5.53 -28.70
CA TRP A 169 -15.75 6.33 -29.45
C TRP A 169 -15.27 6.57 -30.88
N GLN A 170 -13.99 6.90 -31.08
CA GLN A 170 -13.39 7.04 -32.41
C GLN A 170 -13.42 5.72 -33.19
N ASP A 171 -13.12 4.59 -32.55
CA ASP A 171 -13.18 3.27 -33.17
C ASP A 171 -14.62 2.92 -33.61
N ALA A 172 -15.60 3.24 -32.77
CA ALA A 172 -17.02 3.03 -33.09
C ALA A 172 -17.49 3.92 -34.25
N GLU A 173 -17.06 5.18 -34.27
CA GLU A 173 -17.36 6.11 -35.36
C GLU A 173 -16.72 5.65 -36.67
N LEU A 174 -15.45 5.20 -36.63
CA LEU A 174 -14.77 4.64 -37.78
C LEU A 174 -15.47 3.37 -38.29
N ALA A 175 -15.89 2.49 -37.39
CA ALA A 175 -16.62 1.27 -37.76
C ALA A 175 -17.97 1.60 -38.45
N GLN A 176 -18.73 2.56 -37.92
CA GLN A 176 -19.96 3.04 -38.56
C GLN A 176 -19.68 3.67 -39.93
N GLN A 177 -18.62 4.47 -40.04
CA GLN A 177 -18.23 5.10 -41.29
C GLN A 177 -17.81 4.06 -42.34
N GLN A 178 -17.05 3.04 -41.94
CA GLN A 178 -16.68 1.92 -42.81
C GLN A 178 -17.91 1.13 -43.27
N GLN A 179 -18.86 0.86 -42.37
CA GLN A 179 -20.10 0.18 -42.73
C GLN A 179 -20.92 1.01 -43.73
N ARG A 180 -20.99 2.32 -43.53
CA ARG A 180 -21.64 3.23 -44.48
C ARG A 180 -20.96 3.22 -45.84
N TRP A 181 -19.63 3.24 -45.88
CA TRP A 181 -18.87 3.16 -47.14
C TRP A 181 -19.07 1.84 -47.86
N ALA A 182 -19.17 0.73 -47.13
CA ALA A 182 -19.41 -0.59 -47.70
C ALA A 182 -20.77 -0.70 -48.42
N GLN A 183 -21.74 0.15 -48.08
CA GLN A 183 -23.06 0.20 -48.71
C GLN A 183 -23.15 1.18 -49.89
N LEU A 184 -22.11 1.99 -50.14
CA LEU A 184 -22.13 2.97 -51.22
C LEU A 184 -21.86 2.33 -52.59
N PRO A 185 -22.51 2.80 -53.67
CA PRO A 185 -22.18 2.39 -55.02
C PRO A 185 -20.76 2.87 -55.42
N LYS A 186 -20.11 2.11 -56.32
CA LYS A 186 -18.70 2.32 -56.70
C LYS A 186 -18.40 3.72 -57.27
N SER A 187 -19.36 4.31 -57.97
CA SER A 187 -19.28 5.69 -58.49
C SER A 187 -19.17 6.71 -57.35
N GLU A 188 -20.01 6.60 -56.33
CA GLU A 188 -20.00 7.49 -55.16
C GLU A 188 -18.74 7.31 -54.31
N LEU A 189 -18.26 6.06 -54.15
CA LEU A 189 -16.97 5.79 -53.50
C LEU A 189 -15.80 6.48 -54.21
N THR A 190 -15.80 6.49 -55.55
CA THR A 190 -14.76 7.12 -56.36
C THR A 190 -14.76 8.64 -56.17
N THR A 191 -15.95 9.26 -56.17
CA THR A 191 -16.12 10.68 -55.89
C THR A 191 -15.65 11.04 -54.48
N LEU A 192 -16.05 10.26 -53.46
CA LEU A 192 -15.63 10.47 -52.08
C LEU A 192 -14.10 10.37 -51.91
N LEU A 193 -13.47 9.40 -52.58
CA LEU A 193 -12.03 9.18 -52.49
C LEU A 193 -11.24 10.33 -53.13
N ASN A 194 -11.73 10.89 -54.23
CA ASN A 194 -11.14 12.07 -54.86
C ASN A 194 -11.28 13.32 -53.96
N GLN A 195 -12.47 13.55 -53.38
CA GLN A 195 -12.67 14.64 -52.42
C GLN A 195 -11.74 14.51 -51.20
N LYS A 196 -11.55 13.30 -50.68
CA LYS A 196 -10.62 13.05 -49.55
C LYS A 196 -9.17 13.30 -49.95
N ARG A 197 -8.76 12.94 -51.17
CA ARG A 197 -7.42 13.26 -51.69
C ARG A 197 -7.17 14.76 -51.77
N GLU A 198 -8.12 15.53 -52.28
CA GLU A 198 -8.02 16.99 -52.34
C GLU A 198 -7.91 17.62 -50.95
N GLN A 199 -8.77 17.20 -50.00
CA GLN A 199 -8.69 17.64 -48.60
C GLN A 199 -7.31 17.35 -47.99
N LEU A 200 -6.75 16.17 -48.26
CA LEU A 200 -5.45 15.77 -47.74
C LEU A 200 -4.30 16.59 -48.34
N GLN A 201 -4.40 17.00 -49.61
CA GLN A 201 -3.42 17.90 -50.24
C GLN A 201 -3.45 19.29 -49.62
N VAL A 202 -4.64 19.84 -49.37
CA VAL A 202 -4.79 21.14 -48.69
C VAL A 202 -4.19 21.09 -47.29
N LEU A 203 -4.47 20.05 -46.50
CA LEU A 203 -3.90 19.89 -45.15
C LEU A 203 -2.38 19.76 -45.17
N LYS A 204 -1.82 19.01 -46.13
CA LYS A 204 -0.36 18.92 -46.30
C LYS A 204 0.26 20.28 -46.58
N GLN A 205 -0.34 21.06 -47.48
CA GLN A 205 0.15 22.39 -47.83
C GLN A 205 0.12 23.34 -46.62
N GLN A 206 -0.96 23.31 -45.84
CA GLN A 206 -1.07 24.09 -44.60
C GLN A 206 -0.01 23.68 -43.56
N TYR A 207 0.25 22.38 -43.40
CA TYR A 207 1.28 21.89 -42.49
C TYR A 207 2.69 22.37 -42.89
N PHE A 208 3.04 22.31 -44.18
CA PHE A 208 4.33 22.82 -44.66
C PHE A 208 4.46 24.33 -44.48
N GLN A 209 3.40 25.10 -44.75
CA GLN A 209 3.39 26.54 -44.47
C GLN A 209 3.57 26.86 -42.98
N TRP A 210 2.96 26.07 -42.10
CA TRP A 210 3.12 26.22 -40.65
C TRP A 210 4.55 25.91 -40.20
N LEU A 211 5.16 24.83 -40.72
CA LEU A 211 6.56 24.48 -40.44
C LEU A 211 7.54 25.56 -40.93
N ASP A 212 7.33 26.08 -42.13
CA ASP A 212 8.16 27.15 -42.70
C ASP A 212 8.03 28.45 -41.89
N GLY A 213 6.83 28.75 -41.39
CA GLY A 213 6.59 29.86 -40.47
C GLY A 213 7.32 29.68 -39.14
N HIS A 214 7.26 28.49 -38.54
CA HIS A 214 7.94 28.16 -37.27
C HIS A 214 9.48 28.12 -37.38
N SER A 215 10.01 27.69 -38.52
CA SER A 215 11.45 27.66 -38.80
C SER A 215 12.05 29.08 -38.91
N ARG A 216 11.26 30.05 -39.35
CA ARG A 216 11.68 31.46 -39.46
C ARG A 216 11.67 32.19 -38.11
N THR A 217 10.73 31.87 -37.22
CA THR A 217 10.67 32.44 -35.86
C THR A 217 11.72 31.88 -34.90
N LEU A 218 12.28 30.70 -35.16
CA LEU A 218 13.39 30.12 -34.36
C LEU A 218 14.79 30.58 -34.80
N LYS A 219 14.91 31.33 -35.91
CA LYS A 219 16.17 31.85 -36.46
C LYS A 219 16.38 33.35 -36.22
N GLN A 220 15.45 34.01 -35.53
CA GLN A 220 15.57 35.38 -35.02
C GLN A 220 15.82 35.33 -33.51
#